data_AF-A0A2W6S2I9-F1
#
_entry.id   AF-A0A2W6S2I9-F1
#
_cell.length_a   1.000
_cell.length_b   1.000
_cell.length_c   1.000
_cell.angle_alpha   90.00
_cell.angle_beta   90.00
_cell.angle_gamma   90.00
#
_symmetry.space_group_name_H-M   'P 1'
#
loop_
_entity.id
_entity.type
_entity.pdbx_description
1 polymer ?
#
loop_
_entity_poly.entity_id
_entity_poly.type
_entity_poly.pdbx_seq_one_letter_code
_entity_poly.pdbx_strand_id
1 'polypeptide(L)'
;MPRATPKPDDLDAIAARRAALVAELAAVDEKLKAAELAARDAGRPVLLAALEKVKIAGLDKTDARTIATAIGQHGGAVVAQHLASLRNS
;
A
#
# COMPACT_ATOMS: atom_id res chain seq x y z
N MET A 1 -57.33 28.47 -0.20
CA MET A 1 -56.28 28.00 -1.13
C MET A 1 -55.70 26.71 -0.57
N PRO A 2 -55.80 25.56 -1.27
CA PRO A 2 -55.25 24.30 -0.77
C PRO A 2 -53.72 24.33 -0.80
N ARG A 3 -53.08 23.92 0.30
CA ARG A 3 -51.62 23.76 0.41
C ARG A 3 -51.17 22.62 -0.50
N ALA A 4 -50.24 22.91 -1.40
CA ALA A 4 -49.60 21.90 -2.25
C ALA A 4 -48.86 20.87 -1.37
N THR A 5 -49.21 19.60 -1.53
CA THR A 5 -48.50 18.46 -0.93
C THR A 5 -47.11 18.34 -1.56
N PRO A 6 -46.04 18.14 -0.77
CA PRO A 6 -44.70 17.92 -1.31
C PRO A 6 -44.70 16.65 -2.16
N LYS A 7 -44.13 16.75 -3.36
CA LYS A 7 -44.00 15.65 -4.33
C LYS A 7 -43.14 14.55 -3.68
N PRO A 8 -43.55 13.27 -3.70
CA PRO A 8 -42.73 12.20 -3.16
C PRO A 8 -41.40 12.18 -3.91
N ASP A 9 -40.29 12.14 -3.16
CA ASP A 9 -38.96 12.00 -3.75
C ASP A 9 -38.96 10.81 -4.70
N ASP A 10 -38.41 11.01 -5.90
CA ASP A 10 -38.35 10.00 -6.95
C ASP A 10 -37.41 8.86 -6.50
N LEU A 11 -38.01 7.82 -5.92
CA LEU A 11 -37.30 6.66 -5.38
C LEU A 11 -36.42 5.98 -6.43
N ASP A 12 -36.84 6.02 -7.71
CA ASP A 12 -36.08 5.45 -8.81
C ASP A 12 -34.82 6.29 -9.09
N ALA A 13 -34.93 7.61 -9.01
CA ALA A 13 -33.77 8.50 -9.13
C ALA A 13 -32.76 8.31 -7.97
N ILE A 14 -33.26 8.09 -6.73
CA ILE A 14 -32.41 7.79 -5.58
C ILE A 14 -31.72 6.44 -5.74
N ALA A 15 -32.44 5.41 -6.20
CA ALA A 15 -31.88 4.09 -6.46
C ALA A 15 -30.81 4.12 -7.56
N ALA A 16 -31.04 4.85 -8.65
CA ALA A 16 -30.07 5.05 -9.71
C ALA A 16 -28.81 5.78 -9.22
N ARG A 17 -28.98 6.81 -8.38
CA ARG A 17 -27.85 7.52 -7.78
C ARG A 17 -27.04 6.63 -6.85
N ARG A 18 -27.70 5.79 -6.05
CA ARG A 18 -27.03 4.80 -5.20
C ARG A 18 -26.23 3.80 -6.03
N ALA A 19 -26.79 3.28 -7.12
CA ALA A 19 -26.09 2.35 -8.00
C ALA A 19 -24.84 2.99 -8.63
N ALA A 20 -24.94 4.24 -9.09
CA ALA A 20 -23.79 4.99 -9.62
C ALA A 20 -22.69 5.17 -8.57
N LEU A 21 -23.05 5.56 -7.33
CA LEU A 21 -22.09 5.72 -6.24
C LEU A 21 -21.40 4.41 -5.86
N VAL A 22 -22.11 3.28 -5.87
CA VAL A 22 -21.51 1.97 -5.61
C VAL A 22 -20.50 1.59 -6.70
N ALA A 23 -20.79 1.89 -7.96
CA ALA A 23 -19.86 1.67 -9.06
C ALA A 23 -18.61 2.56 -8.96
N GLU A 24 -18.78 3.83 -8.58
CA GLU A 24 -17.66 4.74 -8.32
C GLU A 24 -16.78 4.24 -7.16
N LEU A 25 -17.40 3.73 -6.09
CA LEU A 25 -16.69 3.20 -4.93
C LEU A 25 -15.88 1.96 -5.31
N ALA A 26 -16.44 1.05 -6.11
CA ALA A 26 -15.72 -0.11 -6.63
C ALA A 26 -14.50 0.28 -7.47
N ALA A 27 -14.61 1.34 -8.29
CA ALA A 27 -13.48 1.85 -9.08
C ALA A 27 -12.37 2.47 -8.20
N VAL A 28 -12.73 3.09 -7.08
CA VAL A 28 -11.78 3.60 -6.09
C VAL A 28 -11.07 2.45 -5.37
N ASP A 29 -11.80 1.40 -4.99
CA ASP A 29 -11.24 0.22 -4.33
C ASP A 29 -10.20 -0.49 -5.21
N GLU A 30 -10.45 -0.62 -6.51
CA GLU A 30 -9.48 -1.21 -7.44
C GLU A 30 -8.21 -0.36 -7.58
N LYS A 31 -8.34 0.98 -7.59
CA LYS A 31 -7.17 1.87 -7.57
C LYS A 31 -6.37 1.74 -6.28
N LEU A 32 -7.05 1.58 -5.15
CA LEU A 32 -6.42 1.38 -3.85
C LEU A 32 -5.62 0.08 -3.84
N LYS A 33 -6.22 -1.04 -4.31
CA LYS A 33 -5.51 -2.32 -4.44
C LYS A 33 -4.28 -2.22 -5.34
N ALA A 34 -4.41 -1.54 -6.49
CA ALA A 34 -3.29 -1.34 -7.41
C ALA A 34 -2.16 -0.51 -6.77
N ALA A 35 -2.51 0.54 -6.02
CA ALA A 35 -1.55 1.37 -5.29
C ALA A 35 -0.87 0.60 -4.15
N GLU A 36 -1.61 -0.25 -3.42
CA GLU A 36 -1.03 -1.13 -2.40
C GLU A 36 -0.06 -2.14 -3.00
N LEU A 37 -0.40 -2.75 -4.14
CA LEU A 37 0.47 -3.70 -4.81
C LEU A 37 1.75 -2.99 -5.32
N ALA A 38 1.60 -1.82 -5.92
CA ALA A 38 2.73 -1.00 -6.34
C ALA A 38 3.61 -0.58 -5.15
N ALA A 39 3.02 -0.23 -4.01
CA ALA A 39 3.76 0.09 -2.79
C ALA A 39 4.49 -1.12 -2.20
N ARG A 40 3.94 -2.33 -2.32
CA ARG A 40 4.60 -3.56 -1.89
C ARG A 40 5.82 -3.90 -2.75
N ASP A 41 5.76 -3.63 -4.05
CA ASP A 41 6.86 -3.89 -4.97
C ASP A 41 7.84 -2.70 -5.09
N ALA A 42 7.46 -1.52 -4.58
CA ALA A 42 8.31 -0.33 -4.52
C ALA A 42 9.53 -0.58 -3.62
N GLY A 43 10.64 -0.98 -4.25
CA GLY A 43 11.93 -1.20 -3.58
C GLY A 43 12.49 -2.62 -3.74
N ARG A 44 11.66 -3.61 -4.10
CA ARG A 44 12.12 -4.99 -4.38
C ARG A 44 13.18 -5.07 -5.48
N PRO A 45 12.99 -4.50 -6.69
CA PRO A 45 14.01 -4.57 -7.74
C PRO A 45 15.29 -3.82 -7.36
N VAL A 46 15.17 -2.70 -6.64
CA VAL A 46 16.31 -1.91 -6.17
C VAL A 46 17.12 -2.68 -5.12
N LEU A 47 16.44 -3.33 -4.17
CA LEU A 47 17.08 -4.16 -3.14
C LEU A 47 17.78 -5.36 -3.76
N LEU A 48 17.15 -6.06 -4.71
CA LEU A 48 17.78 -7.18 -5.42
C LEU A 48 19.02 -6.74 -6.20
N ALA A 49 18.94 -5.64 -6.96
CA ALA A 49 20.09 -5.08 -7.67
C ALA A 49 21.22 -4.61 -6.74
N ALA A 50 20.89 -4.15 -5.52
CA ALA A 50 21.89 -3.82 -4.51
C ALA A 50 22.56 -5.07 -3.95
N LEU A 51 21.81 -6.14 -3.69
CA LEU A 51 22.33 -7.42 -3.21
C LEU A 51 23.24 -8.10 -4.23
N GLU A 52 22.96 -7.99 -5.53
CA GLU A 52 23.82 -8.51 -6.61
C GLU A 52 25.22 -7.88 -6.63
N LYS A 53 25.33 -6.62 -6.18
CA LYS A 53 26.62 -5.90 -6.09
C LYS A 53 27.44 -6.28 -4.85
N VAL A 54 26.81 -6.91 -3.86
CA VAL A 54 27.47 -7.35 -2.63
C VAL A 54 28.01 -8.76 -2.84
N LYS A 55 29.31 -8.98 -2.63
CA LYS A 55 29.83 -10.35 -2.53
C LYS A 55 29.26 -10.99 -1.26
N ILE A 56 28.18 -11.76 -1.40
CA ILE A 56 27.49 -12.50 -0.33
C ILE A 56 28.35 -13.70 0.17
N ALA A 57 29.68 -13.57 0.18
CA ALA A 57 30.57 -14.62 0.65
C ALA A 57 30.62 -14.72 2.19
N GLY A 58 30.10 -13.70 2.90
CA GLY A 58 30.09 -13.64 4.36
C GLY A 58 28.73 -13.38 4.99
N LEU A 59 27.63 -13.40 4.21
CA LEU A 59 26.28 -13.31 4.76
C LEU A 59 25.70 -14.71 4.81
N ASP A 60 25.55 -15.27 6.01
CA ASP A 60 24.97 -16.59 6.14
C ASP A 60 23.43 -16.53 6.04
N LYS A 61 22.79 -17.70 5.97
CA LYS A 61 21.33 -17.81 5.88
C LYS A 61 20.62 -17.22 7.12
N THR A 62 21.28 -17.24 8.27
CA THR A 62 20.78 -16.73 9.54
C THR A 62 20.80 -15.20 9.56
N ASP A 63 21.87 -14.58 9.07
CA ASP A 63 22.03 -13.14 8.93
C ASP A 63 20.98 -12.58 7.98
N ALA A 64 20.82 -13.22 6.81
CA ALA A 64 19.80 -12.84 5.83
C ALA A 64 18.37 -12.89 6.42
N ARG A 65 18.06 -13.92 7.22
CA ARG A 65 16.77 -14.06 7.91
C ARG A 65 16.58 -13.02 9.00
N THR A 66 17.63 -12.71 9.75
CA THR A 66 17.61 -11.70 10.81
C THR A 66 17.32 -10.33 10.23
N ILE A 67 17.99 -9.96 9.13
CA ILE A 67 17.75 -8.70 8.42
C ILE A 67 16.31 -8.66 7.87
N ALA A 68 15.83 -9.74 7.24
CA ALA A 68 14.46 -9.80 6.74
C ALA A 68 13.42 -9.66 7.86
N THR A 69 13.65 -10.29 9.00
CA THR A 69 12.78 -10.20 10.19
C THR A 69 12.78 -8.78 10.75
N ALA A 70 13.94 -8.15 10.88
CA ALA A 70 14.05 -6.77 11.36
C ALA A 70 13.33 -5.78 10.43
N ILE A 71 13.44 -5.95 9.11
CA ILE A 71 12.71 -5.13 8.14
C ILE A 71 11.19 -5.35 8.27
N GLY A 72 10.75 -6.59 8.46
CA GLY A 72 9.32 -6.91 8.67
C GLY A 72 8.75 -6.35 9.97
N GLN A 73 9.54 -6.31 11.04
CA GLN A 73 9.10 -5.87 12.37
C GLN A 73 9.21 -4.35 12.57
N HIS A 74 10.24 -3.71 12.02
CA HIS A 74 10.57 -2.30 12.29
C HIS A 74 10.44 -1.39 11.06
N GLY A 75 10.25 -1.97 9.87
CA GLY A 75 10.20 -1.24 8.60
C GLY A 75 11.59 -0.94 8.04
N GLY A 76 11.68 -0.89 6.70
CA GLY A 76 12.95 -0.72 5.99
C GLY A 76 13.69 0.59 6.30
N ALA A 77 12.97 1.68 6.55
CA ALA A 77 13.57 2.98 6.85
C ALA A 77 14.35 2.98 8.18
N VAL A 78 13.79 2.36 9.22
CA VAL A 78 14.42 2.27 10.55
C VAL A 78 15.67 1.40 10.47
N VAL A 79 15.58 0.24 9.81
CA VAL A 79 16.73 -0.65 9.61
C VAL A 79 17.83 0.05 8.81
N ALA A 80 17.48 0.76 7.73
CA ALA A 80 18.46 1.50 6.92
C ALA A 80 19.16 2.61 7.72
N GLN A 81 18.44 3.35 8.56
CA GLN A 81 19.03 4.36 9.45
C GLN A 81 19.99 3.73 10.46
N HIS A 82 19.62 2.60 11.06
CA HIS A 82 20.48 1.89 11.99
C HIS A 82 21.77 1.39 11.32
N LEU A 83 21.65 0.76 10.15
CA LEU A 83 22.82 0.33 9.36
C LEU A 83 23.70 1.52 8.94
N ALA A 84 23.11 2.67 8.61
CA ALA A 84 23.86 3.88 8.30
C ALA A 84 24.66 4.41 9.51
N SER A 85 24.14 4.24 10.74
CA SER A 85 24.86 4.62 11.96
C SER A 85 26.12 3.76 12.19
N LEU A 86 26.07 2.47 11.85
CA LEU A 86 27.23 1.55 11.95
C LEU A 86 28.34 1.86 10.94
N ARG A 87 28.00 2.49 9.81
CA ARG A 87 28.99 2.94 8.82
C ARG A 87 29.75 4.19 9.29
N ASN A 88 29.12 4.99 10.15
CA ASN A 88 29.65 6.26 10.62
C ASN A 88 30.29 6.16 12.01
N SER A 89 30.35 4.96 12.59
CA SER A 89 31.03 4.61 13.85
C SER A 89 32.36 3.93 13.57
#